data_AF-A0A0J0XZ55-F1
#
_entry.id   AF-A0A0J0XZ55-F1
#
_cell.length_a   1.000
_cell.length_b   1.000
_cell.length_c   1.000
_cell.angle_alpha   90.00
_cell.angle_beta   90.00
_cell.angle_gamma   90.00
#
_symmetry.space_group_name_H-M   'P 1'
#
loop_
_entity.id
_entity.type
_entity.pdbx_description
1 polymer ?
#
loop_
_entity_poly.entity_id
_entity_poly.type
_entity_poly.pdbx_seq_one_letter_code
_entity_poly.pdbx_strand_id
1 'polypeptide(L)'
;MSRKTAAGRVLREMDPDTIYFTHARVRPVFTGCNKRIQETLDEIVAGTTTLADIPYITVIENFEAPPSADASEDEEEDGRRRKKGGGRKPKAKGRAEPAEATPFYFSLNNRRLFLFKTLKERGVLDTVMVQVKPALERERTKYTRERCVLRAKLMGAGTKLGAEAEGEDGDEDDEKMDERP
;
A
#
# COMPACT_ATOMS: atom_id res chain seq x y z
N MET A 1 18.55 15.05 -4.21
CA MET A 1 18.17 16.46 -4.47
C MET A 1 16.74 16.49 -4.99
N SER A 2 15.81 17.11 -4.28
CA SER A 2 14.39 17.15 -4.67
C SER A 2 14.12 18.27 -5.67
N ARG A 3 13.70 17.92 -6.89
CA ARG A 3 13.30 18.90 -7.91
C ARG A 3 11.82 19.23 -7.72
N LYS A 4 11.46 20.52 -7.58
CA LYS A 4 10.06 20.94 -7.57
C LYS A 4 9.55 21.02 -9.00
N THR A 5 8.40 20.40 -9.27
CA THR A 5 7.71 20.52 -10.56
C THR A 5 6.88 21.81 -10.61
N ALA A 6 6.54 22.28 -11.81
CA ALA A 6 5.70 23.47 -12.02
C ALA A 6 4.30 23.38 -11.35
N ALA A 7 3.85 22.17 -11.00
CA ALA A 7 2.58 21.93 -10.30
C ALA A 7 2.70 21.97 -8.76
N GLY A 8 3.82 22.46 -8.20
CA GLY A 8 4.05 22.47 -6.76
C GLY A 8 4.31 21.08 -6.15
N ARG A 9 4.45 20.04 -6.98
CA ARG A 9 4.74 18.66 -6.52
C ARG A 9 6.23 18.46 -6.42
N VAL A 10 6.66 17.71 -5.41
CA VAL A 10 8.07 17.40 -5.17
C VAL A 10 8.42 16.11 -5.90
N LEU A 11 9.41 16.15 -6.80
CA LEU A 11 9.99 14.93 -7.34
C LEU A 11 10.95 14.34 -6.30
N ARG A 12 10.71 13.08 -5.95
CA ARG A 12 11.52 12.30 -5.03
C ARG A 12 11.85 10.96 -5.68
N GLU A 13 13.08 10.52 -5.50
CA GLU A 13 13.47 9.16 -5.83
C GLU A 13 13.08 8.26 -4.66
N MET A 14 12.33 7.20 -4.95
CA MET A 14 11.79 6.30 -3.94
C MET A 14 11.80 4.86 -4.45
N ASP A 15 11.86 3.93 -3.50
CA ASP A 15 11.68 2.52 -3.78
C ASP A 15 10.19 2.24 -4.08
N PRO A 16 9.85 1.66 -5.25
CA PRO A 16 8.46 1.37 -5.58
C PRO A 16 7.78 0.43 -4.58
N ASP A 17 8.51 -0.49 -3.93
CA ASP A 17 7.94 -1.46 -3.00
C ASP A 17 7.43 -0.84 -1.71
N THR A 18 7.92 0.34 -1.35
CA THR A 18 7.44 1.11 -0.18
C THR A 18 6.10 1.82 -0.45
N ILE A 19 5.66 1.86 -1.70
CA ILE A 19 4.45 2.55 -2.13
C ILE A 19 3.28 1.56 -2.15
N TYR A 20 2.19 1.95 -1.48
CA TYR A 20 0.95 1.20 -1.42
C TYR A 20 0.09 1.46 -2.66
N PHE A 21 -0.51 0.39 -3.17
CA PHE A 21 -1.60 0.46 -4.12
C PHE A 21 -2.89 0.85 -3.40
N THR A 22 -3.60 1.81 -3.95
CA THR A 22 -4.93 2.20 -3.45
C THR A 22 -6.02 1.17 -3.75
N HIS A 23 -5.73 0.21 -4.65
CA HIS A 23 -6.62 -0.88 -5.02
C HIS A 23 -5.83 -2.18 -5.19
N ALA A 24 -6.35 -3.29 -4.65
CA ALA A 24 -5.73 -4.61 -4.77
C ALA A 24 -5.78 -5.21 -6.18
N ARG A 25 -6.68 -4.71 -7.04
CA ARG A 25 -6.88 -5.17 -8.40
C ARG A 25 -6.52 -4.09 -9.40
N VAL A 26 -5.57 -4.38 -10.27
CA VAL A 26 -5.06 -3.44 -11.28
C VAL A 26 -5.56 -3.88 -12.66
N ARG A 27 -6.09 -2.94 -13.45
CA ARG A 27 -6.51 -3.23 -14.84
C ARG A 27 -5.27 -3.40 -15.73
N PRO A 28 -5.25 -4.37 -16.66
CA PRO A 28 -4.09 -4.67 -17.50
C PRO A 28 -3.84 -3.64 -18.61
N VAL A 29 -4.69 -2.63 -18.73
CA VAL A 29 -4.71 -1.68 -19.85
C VAL A 29 -4.56 -0.24 -19.34
N PHE A 30 -3.70 0.55 -19.99
CA PHE A 30 -3.58 1.98 -19.73
C PHE A 30 -4.78 2.76 -20.29
N THR A 31 -5.31 3.70 -19.52
CA THR A 31 -6.42 4.56 -19.96
C THR A 31 -5.88 5.58 -20.93
N GLY A 32 -6.50 5.70 -22.10
CA GLY A 32 -6.16 6.69 -23.12
C GLY A 32 -5.42 6.11 -24.33
N CYS A 33 -4.61 5.07 -24.15
CA CYS A 33 -3.88 4.42 -25.26
C CYS A 33 -4.28 2.96 -25.50
N ASN A 34 -5.13 2.36 -24.67
CA ASN A 34 -5.52 0.94 -24.71
C ASN A 34 -4.36 -0.09 -24.77
N LYS A 35 -3.12 0.38 -24.60
CA LYS A 35 -1.91 -0.44 -24.55
C LYS A 35 -1.91 -1.27 -23.28
N ARG A 36 -1.49 -2.54 -23.39
CA ARG A 36 -1.38 -3.41 -22.23
C ARG A 36 -0.11 -3.08 -21.44
N ILE A 37 -0.20 -3.24 -20.13
CA ILE A 37 0.95 -3.13 -19.23
C ILE A 37 2.03 -4.13 -19.64
N GLN A 38 1.61 -5.35 -20.00
CA GLN A 38 2.52 -6.41 -20.43
C GLN A 38 3.32 -6.04 -21.68
N GLU A 39 2.66 -5.53 -22.73
CA GLU A 39 3.34 -5.09 -23.95
C GLU A 39 4.38 -4.00 -23.66
N THR A 40 4.04 -3.08 -22.75
CA THR A 40 4.96 -2.00 -22.35
C THR A 40 6.13 -2.55 -21.55
N LEU A 41 5.91 -3.53 -20.67
CA LEU A 41 7.00 -4.23 -19.96
C LEU A 41 7.95 -4.91 -20.95
N ASP A 42 7.40 -5.63 -21.92
CA ASP A 42 8.20 -6.37 -22.90
C ASP A 42 8.99 -5.43 -23.82
N GLU A 43 8.41 -4.27 -24.20
CA GLU A 43 9.13 -3.22 -24.94
C GLU A 43 10.28 -2.60 -24.15
N ILE A 44 10.11 -2.40 -22.83
CA ILE A 44 11.18 -1.87 -21.98
C ILE A 44 12.30 -2.89 -21.85
N VAL A 45 11.96 -4.16 -21.66
CA VAL A 45 12.94 -5.26 -21.61
C VAL A 45 13.65 -5.42 -22.96
N ALA A 46 12.93 -5.23 -24.08
CA ALA A 46 13.50 -5.23 -25.42
C ALA A 46 14.33 -3.97 -25.74
N GLY A 47 14.28 -2.94 -24.89
CA GLY A 47 14.97 -1.67 -25.10
C GLY A 47 14.32 -0.74 -26.14
N THR A 48 13.12 -1.07 -26.60
CA THR A 48 12.34 -0.25 -27.55
C THR A 48 11.82 1.03 -26.90
N THR A 49 11.43 0.95 -25.63
CA THR A 49 10.88 2.07 -24.86
C THR A 49 11.75 2.32 -23.63
N THR A 50 12.04 3.59 -23.31
CA THR A 50 12.83 3.92 -22.12
C THR A 50 11.92 4.24 -20.93
N LEU A 51 12.44 4.05 -19.71
CA LEU A 51 11.74 4.41 -18.48
C LEU A 51 11.42 5.91 -18.40
N ALA A 52 12.22 6.74 -19.07
CA ALA A 52 12.02 8.18 -19.14
C ALA A 52 10.79 8.58 -19.97
N ASP A 53 10.38 7.75 -20.93
CA ASP A 53 9.18 7.97 -21.74
C ASP A 53 7.89 7.71 -20.95
N ILE A 54 7.99 6.99 -19.84
CA ILE A 54 6.84 6.67 -18.99
C ILE A 54 6.59 7.85 -18.05
N PRO A 55 5.39 8.44 -18.05
CA PRO A 55 5.15 9.60 -17.21
C PRO A 55 5.16 9.24 -15.73
N TYR A 56 5.73 10.11 -14.90
CA TYR A 56 5.91 9.89 -13.46
C TYR A 56 4.62 9.48 -12.74
N ILE A 57 4.78 8.70 -11.66
CA ILE A 57 3.68 8.38 -10.75
C ILE A 57 3.49 9.53 -9.77
N THR A 58 2.24 9.86 -9.50
CA THR A 58 1.90 10.72 -8.36
C THR A 58 1.58 9.87 -7.15
N VAL A 59 2.29 10.10 -6.06
CA VAL A 59 2.08 9.48 -4.76
C VAL A 59 1.56 10.49 -3.76
N ILE A 60 0.65 10.06 -2.90
CA ILE A 60 0.14 10.83 -1.78
C ILE A 60 0.96 10.45 -0.56
N GLU A 61 1.58 11.44 0.07
CA GLU A 61 2.25 11.28 1.36
C GLU A 61 1.23 11.47 2.49
N ASN A 62 1.05 10.43 3.29
CA ASN A 62 0.18 10.41 4.45
C ASN A 62 1.00 10.03 5.70
N PHE A 63 0.47 10.36 6.87
CA PHE A 63 1.07 10.04 8.15
C PHE A 63 0.02 9.32 8.98
N GLU A 64 0.34 8.11 9.44
CA GLU A 64 -0.47 7.48 10.48
C GLU A 64 0.16 7.88 11.82
N ALA A 65 -0.63 8.56 12.66
CA ALA A 65 -0.24 8.68 14.04
C ALA A 65 -0.21 7.25 14.61
N PRO A 66 0.86 6.85 15.32
CA PRO A 66 0.85 5.58 16.02
C PRO A 66 -0.44 5.51 16.85
N PRO A 67 -1.14 4.35 16.90
CA PRO A 67 -2.32 4.23 17.74
C PRO A 67 -1.91 4.66 19.15
N SER A 68 -2.44 5.79 19.59
CA SER A 68 -2.24 6.27 20.95
C SER A 68 -2.61 5.11 21.85
N ALA A 69 -1.70 4.69 22.72
CA ALA A 69 -1.91 3.66 23.71
C ALA A 69 -2.87 4.13 24.83
N ASP A 70 -3.95 4.80 24.44
CA ASP A 70 -4.96 5.46 25.28
C ASP A 70 -6.38 4.94 24.94
N ALA A 71 -6.48 3.69 24.47
CA ALA A 71 -7.68 2.88 24.67
C ALA A 71 -7.43 1.93 25.86
N SER A 72 -7.14 2.50 27.03
CA SER A 72 -7.57 1.85 28.26
C SER A 72 -9.08 2.04 28.31
N GLU A 73 -9.81 1.00 27.97
CA GLU A 73 -11.22 0.87 28.35
C GLU A 73 -11.28 0.98 29.88
N ASP A 74 -11.66 2.16 30.38
CA ASP A 74 -12.08 2.37 31.75
C ASP A 74 -13.38 1.57 31.97
N GLU A 75 -13.25 0.29 32.32
CA GLU A 75 -14.31 -0.43 33.03
C GLU A 75 -14.10 -0.28 34.54
N GLU A 76 -14.66 0.78 35.13
CA GLU A 76 -14.91 0.88 36.57
C GLU A 76 -16.40 1.08 36.86
N GLU A 77 -17.09 0.02 37.29
CA GLU A 77 -18.21 0.04 38.28
C GLU A 77 -18.54 -1.43 38.65
N ASP A 78 -18.76 -1.91 39.88
CA ASP A 78 -18.60 -1.50 41.28
C ASP A 78 -18.57 -2.83 42.07
N GLY A 79 -17.62 -3.01 42.99
CA GLY A 79 -17.44 -4.29 43.70
C GLY A 79 -16.67 -4.14 45.01
N ARG A 80 -17.26 -3.43 45.98
CA ARG A 80 -16.66 -3.22 47.31
C ARG A 80 -16.46 -4.54 48.07
N ARG A 81 -15.20 -4.85 48.47
CA ARG A 81 -14.79 -5.08 49.89
C ARG A 81 -13.30 -5.44 50.07
N ARG A 82 -12.55 -4.46 50.61
CA ARG A 82 -11.49 -4.53 51.65
C ARG A 82 -10.47 -5.68 51.63
N LYS A 83 -9.17 -5.36 51.43
CA LYS A 83 -8.15 -5.46 52.50
C LYS A 83 -6.83 -4.74 52.18
N LYS A 84 -6.22 -4.30 53.27
CA LYS A 84 -5.06 -3.43 53.50
C LYS A 84 -3.74 -4.18 53.22
N GLY A 85 -2.79 -3.59 52.48
CA GLY A 85 -1.44 -4.15 52.37
C GLY A 85 -0.45 -3.35 51.50
N GLY A 86 0.52 -2.71 52.18
CA GLY A 86 1.92 -2.61 51.75
C GLY A 86 2.25 -1.95 50.40
N GLY A 87 2.58 -0.66 50.44
CA GLY A 87 3.16 0.06 49.30
C GLY A 87 4.53 -0.49 48.89
N ARG A 88 4.60 -1.02 47.66
CA ARG A 88 5.81 -1.07 46.84
C ARG A 88 5.53 -0.29 45.57
N LYS A 89 6.15 0.89 45.44
CA LYS A 89 6.14 1.68 44.20
C LYS A 89 6.92 0.93 43.12
N PRO A 90 6.33 0.51 41.99
CA PRO A 90 7.09 0.24 40.78
C PRO A 90 7.46 1.58 40.14
N LYS A 91 8.73 1.68 39.75
CA LYS A 91 9.32 2.87 39.14
C LYS A 91 8.63 3.23 37.83
N ALA A 92 8.61 4.54 37.58
CA ALA A 92 8.20 5.23 36.38
C ALA A 92 8.38 4.39 35.10
N LYS A 93 7.23 4.11 34.47
CA LYS A 93 7.06 3.69 33.08
C LYS A 93 8.05 4.50 32.24
N GLY A 94 8.96 3.79 31.58
CA GLY A 94 9.83 4.39 30.56
C GLY A 94 8.96 5.23 29.65
N ARG A 95 9.30 6.51 29.53
CA ARG A 95 8.72 7.41 28.56
C ARG A 95 9.05 6.81 27.20
N ALA A 96 8.11 6.04 26.64
CA ALA A 96 8.20 5.62 25.25
C ALA A 96 8.38 6.91 24.45
N GLU A 97 9.51 7.00 23.76
CA GLU A 97 9.75 8.07 22.80
C GLU A 97 8.53 8.17 21.89
N PRO A 98 8.04 9.39 21.59
CA PRO A 98 6.87 9.54 20.74
C PRO A 98 7.21 8.84 19.43
N ALA A 99 6.56 7.70 19.18
CA ALA A 99 6.81 6.87 18.01
C ALA A 99 6.70 7.79 16.79
N GLU A 100 7.84 8.02 16.14
CA GLU A 100 7.95 8.94 15.02
C GLU A 100 6.92 8.52 13.98
N ALA A 101 6.04 9.43 13.57
CA ALA A 101 4.99 9.12 12.61
C ALA A 101 5.65 8.69 11.30
N THR A 102 5.65 7.39 11.02
CA THR A 102 6.25 6.85 9.80
C THR A 102 5.43 7.30 8.60
N PRO A 103 6.01 8.05 7.64
CA PRO A 103 5.28 8.49 6.46
C PRO A 103 4.96 7.28 5.57
N PHE A 104 3.71 7.19 5.13
CA PHE A 104 3.23 6.19 4.18
C PHE A 104 2.90 6.85 2.84
N TYR A 105 3.15 6.12 1.76
CA TYR A 105 2.97 6.61 0.39
C TYR A 105 1.92 5.80 -0.35
N PHE A 106 0.92 6.47 -0.90
CA PHE A 106 -0.17 5.84 -1.65
C PHE A 106 -0.15 6.27 -3.11
N SER A 107 -0.18 5.32 -4.05
CA SER A 107 -0.18 5.64 -5.48
C SER A 107 -1.58 6.01 -5.99
N LEU A 108 -1.64 7.14 -6.73
CA LEU A 108 -2.81 7.51 -7.51
C LEU A 108 -2.85 6.83 -8.88
N ASN A 109 -1.76 6.18 -9.30
CA ASN A 109 -1.66 5.51 -10.58
C ASN A 109 -1.17 4.07 -10.40
N ASN A 110 -2.06 3.21 -9.91
CA ASN A 110 -1.77 1.81 -9.61
C ASN A 110 -1.23 1.01 -10.81
N ARG A 111 -1.62 1.37 -12.04
CA ARG A 111 -1.15 0.67 -13.26
C ARG A 111 0.32 0.88 -13.53
N ARG A 112 0.78 2.13 -13.40
CA ARG A 112 2.20 2.45 -13.54
C ARG A 112 3.00 1.88 -12.37
N LEU A 113 2.45 1.95 -11.15
CA LEU A 113 3.15 1.38 -10.00
C LEU A 113 3.38 -0.12 -10.17
N PHE A 114 2.38 -0.84 -10.69
CA PHE A 114 2.51 -2.26 -11.00
C PHE A 114 3.64 -2.50 -12.01
N LEU A 115 3.68 -1.72 -13.10
CA LEU A 115 4.76 -1.78 -14.08
C LEU A 115 6.15 -1.58 -13.45
N PHE A 116 6.35 -0.57 -12.61
CA PHE A 116 7.66 -0.34 -11.99
C PHE A 116 8.04 -1.42 -10.97
N LYS A 117 7.08 -1.93 -10.18
CA LYS A 117 7.35 -3.06 -9.27
C LYS A 117 7.78 -4.30 -10.05
N THR A 118 7.07 -4.64 -11.13
CA THR A 118 7.45 -5.78 -11.99
C THR A 118 8.81 -5.57 -12.65
N LEU A 119 9.16 -4.34 -13.06
CA LEU A 119 10.50 -4.05 -13.59
C LEU A 119 11.59 -4.20 -12.54
N LYS A 120 11.29 -3.83 -11.29
CA LYS A 120 12.20 -4.03 -10.16
C LYS A 120 12.39 -5.50 -9.82
N GLU A 121 11.32 -6.29 -9.79
CA GLU A 121 11.40 -7.74 -9.61
C GLU A 121 12.24 -8.40 -10.73
N ARG A 122 12.21 -7.85 -11.95
CA ARG A 122 13.05 -8.28 -13.07
C ARG A 122 14.49 -7.75 -13.00
N GLY A 123 14.84 -6.94 -12.01
CA GLY A 123 16.16 -6.32 -11.86
C GLY A 123 16.50 -5.26 -12.91
N VAL A 124 15.49 -4.70 -13.59
CA VAL A 124 15.67 -3.65 -14.61
C VAL A 124 15.75 -2.26 -13.98
N LEU A 125 15.12 -2.07 -12.83
CA LEU A 125 15.06 -0.79 -12.12
C LEU A 125 15.08 -0.99 -10.61
N ASP A 126 15.94 -0.27 -9.88
CA ASP A 126 15.95 -0.29 -8.42
C ASP A 126 15.04 0.79 -7.82
N THR A 127 15.12 2.01 -8.35
CA THR A 127 14.46 3.20 -7.82
C THR A 127 13.65 3.94 -8.88
N VAL A 128 12.50 4.49 -8.48
CA VAL A 128 11.61 5.24 -9.38
C VAL A 128 11.48 6.69 -8.95
N MET A 129 11.41 7.58 -9.93
CA MET A 129 11.10 9.00 -9.72
C MET A 129 9.59 9.19 -9.56
N VAL A 130 9.17 9.65 -8.40
CA VAL A 130 7.75 9.88 -8.06
C VAL A 130 7.48 11.34 -7.72
N GLN A 131 6.29 11.80 -8.09
CA GLN A 131 5.76 13.09 -7.70
C GLN A 131 5.01 12.96 -6.38
N VAL A 132 5.58 13.47 -5.31
CA VAL A 132 4.97 13.49 -3.98
C VAL A 132 3.99 14.66 -3.89
N LYS A 133 2.78 14.33 -3.47
CA LYS A 133 1.68 15.26 -3.16
C LYS A 133 1.34 15.10 -1.67
N PRO A 134 1.22 16.19 -0.90
CA PRO A 134 0.75 16.10 0.49
C PRO A 134 -0.71 15.61 0.52
N ALA A 135 -1.04 14.71 1.44
CA ALA A 135 -2.41 14.23 1.60
C ALA A 135 -3.36 15.34 2.03
N LEU A 136 -4.43 15.54 1.25
CA LEU A 136 -5.58 16.33 1.69
C LEU A 136 -6.36 15.56 2.77
N GLU A 137 -7.06 16.27 3.65
CA GLU A 137 -7.82 15.69 4.77
C GLU A 137 -8.75 14.55 4.34
N ARG A 138 -9.46 14.71 3.22
CA ARG A 138 -10.34 13.67 2.64
C ARG A 138 -9.60 12.43 2.16
N GLU A 139 -8.37 12.59 1.66
CA GLU A 139 -7.52 11.49 1.18
C GLU A 139 -6.93 10.72 2.37
N ARG A 140 -6.64 11.39 3.48
CA ARG A 140 -6.12 10.77 4.72
C ARG A 140 -7.09 9.74 5.30
N THR A 141 -8.39 10.06 5.34
CA THR A 141 -9.42 9.15 5.86
C THR A 141 -9.72 8.01 4.88
N LYS A 142 -9.55 8.23 3.57
CA LYS A 142 -9.87 7.24 2.54
C LYS A 142 -8.77 6.19 2.37
N TYR A 143 -7.51 6.63 2.40
CA TYR A 143 -6.34 5.80 2.14
C TYR A 143 -5.62 5.48 3.46
N THR A 144 -5.98 4.34 4.03
CA THR A 144 -5.37 3.76 5.24
C THR A 144 -4.58 2.50 4.87
N ARG A 145 -3.65 2.10 5.73
CA ARG A 145 -2.88 0.85 5.57
C ARG A 145 -3.77 -0.41 5.54
N GLU A 146 -4.92 -0.34 6.19
CA GLU A 146 -5.89 -1.45 6.22
C GLU A 146 -6.62 -1.63 4.87
N ARG A 147 -6.82 -0.53 4.12
CA ARG A 147 -7.55 -0.56 2.85
C ARG A 147 -6.63 -0.68 1.64
N CYS A 148 -5.39 -0.25 1.77
CA CYS A 148 -4.41 -0.23 0.70
C CYS A 148 -3.45 -1.41 0.81
N VAL A 149 -2.95 -1.91 -0.31
CA VAL A 149 -2.10 -3.11 -0.33
C VAL A 149 -0.74 -2.83 -0.93
N LEU A 150 0.29 -3.52 -0.46
CA LEU A 150 1.64 -3.43 -1.03
C LEU A 150 1.78 -4.24 -2.32
N ARG A 151 1.02 -5.34 -2.44
CA ARG A 151 1.01 -6.22 -3.61
C ARG A 151 -0.39 -6.22 -4.22
N ALA A 152 -0.49 -5.89 -5.50
CA ALA A 152 -1.75 -5.90 -6.23
C ALA A 152 -1.69 -6.92 -7.36
N LYS A 153 -2.84 -7.52 -7.69
CA LYS A 153 -2.99 -8.53 -8.75
C LYS A 153 -3.55 -7.89 -10.03
N LEU A 154 -3.06 -8.32 -11.18
CA LEU A 154 -3.55 -7.87 -12.48
C LEU A 154 -4.88 -8.58 -12.82
N MET A 155 -5.95 -7.81 -13.10
CA MET A 155 -7.24 -8.37 -13.48
C MET A 155 -7.19 -8.99 -14.87
N GLY A 156 -7.76 -10.19 -15.03
CA GLY A 156 -7.80 -10.86 -16.33
C GLY A 156 -6.48 -11.52 -16.74
N ALA A 157 -5.50 -11.61 -15.83
CA ALA A 157 -4.34 -12.48 -15.98
C ALA A 157 -4.73 -13.95 -15.69
N GLY A 158 -5.75 -14.44 -16.37
CA GLY A 158 -5.81 -15.87 -16.65
C GLY A 158 -4.69 -16.14 -17.66
N THR A 159 -3.78 -17.05 -17.31
CA THR A 159 -2.60 -17.49 -18.08
C THR A 159 -1.29 -16.73 -17.83
N LYS A 160 -0.48 -17.33 -16.94
CA LYS A 160 1.00 -17.32 -16.87
C LYS A 160 1.71 -15.96 -16.79
N LEU A 161 1.89 -15.47 -15.56
CA LEU A 161 3.16 -14.87 -15.14
C LEU A 161 3.56 -15.56 -13.84
N GLY A 162 4.54 -16.46 -13.92
CA GLY A 162 5.05 -17.19 -12.76
C GLY A 162 5.93 -16.30 -11.89
N ALA A 163 5.57 -16.20 -10.62
CA ALA A 163 6.44 -16.42 -9.46
C ALA A 163 5.60 -16.21 -8.18
N GLU A 164 5.01 -17.30 -7.71
CA GLU A 164 4.98 -17.78 -6.31
C GLU A 164 5.02 -16.70 -5.19
N ALA A 165 3.85 -16.42 -4.61
CA ALA A 165 3.65 -16.17 -3.17
C ALA A 165 2.12 -16.09 -2.89
N GLU A 166 1.58 -17.23 -2.43
CA GLU A 166 0.58 -17.43 -1.36
C GLU A 166 -0.62 -16.43 -1.27
N GLY A 167 -1.88 -16.85 -1.22
CA GLY A 167 -2.47 -18.18 -1.05
C GLY A 167 -3.94 -18.20 -1.49
N GLU A 168 -4.49 -19.41 -1.36
CA GLU A 168 -5.88 -19.84 -1.57
C GLU A 168 -6.95 -18.78 -1.25
N ASP A 169 -7.83 -18.53 -2.22
CA ASP A 169 -9.26 -18.32 -1.95
C ASP A 169 -9.97 -19.33 -2.85
N GLY A 170 -10.34 -20.46 -2.23
CA GLY A 170 -11.19 -21.46 -2.84
C GLY A 170 -12.63 -21.00 -2.73
N ASP A 171 -13.21 -20.59 -3.85
CA ASP A 171 -14.67 -20.51 -3.98
C ASP A 171 -15.15 -21.94 -4.26
N GLU A 172 -15.66 -22.60 -3.22
CA GLU A 172 -16.50 -23.78 -3.34
C GLU A 172 -17.84 -23.36 -3.98
N ASP A 173 -17.98 -23.60 -5.28
CA ASP A 173 -19.27 -23.65 -5.96
C ASP A 173 -20.04 -24.88 -5.45
N ASP A 174 -20.81 -24.68 -4.37
CA ASP A 174 -21.84 -25.62 -3.90
C ASP A 174 -23.04 -25.56 -4.86
N GLU A 175 -22.93 -26.27 -6.01
CA GLU A 175 -24.09 -26.57 -6.85
C GLU A 175 -24.97 -27.59 -6.13
N LYS A 176 -25.89 -27.08 -5.31
CA LYS A 176 -27.00 -27.82 -4.71
C LYS A 176 -27.96 -28.29 -5.79
N MET A 177 -27.70 -29.47 -6.35
CA MET A 177 -28.63 -30.21 -7.20
C MET A 177 -29.68 -30.87 -6.30
N ASP A 178 -30.79 -30.15 -6.05
CA ASP A 178 -31.99 -30.73 -5.40
C ASP A 178 -32.63 -31.75 -6.36
N GLU A 179 -32.19 -33.00 -6.25
CA GLU A 179 -32.89 -34.17 -6.75
C GLU A 179 -34.08 -34.45 -5.83
N ARG A 180 -35.30 -34.42 -6.36
CA ARG A 180 -36.45 -35.02 -5.68
C ARG A 180 -37.21 -35.98 -6.63
N PRO A 181 -37.65 -37.14 -6.09
CA PRO A 181 -38.12 -38.30 -6.84
C PRO A 181 -39.53 -38.16 -7.42
#